data_AF-A0A1P8WF80-F1
#
_entry.id   AF-A0A1P8WF80-F1
#
_cell.length_a   1.000
_cell.length_b   1.000
_cell.length_c   1.000
_cell.angle_alpha   90.00
_cell.angle_beta   90.00
_cell.angle_gamma   90.00
#
_symmetry.space_group_name_H-M   'P 1'
#
loop_
_entity.id
_entity.type
_entity.pdbx_description
1 polymer ?
#
loop_
_entity_poly.entity_id
_entity_poly.type
_entity_poly.pdbx_seq_one_letter_code
_entity_poly.pdbx_strand_id
1 'polypeptide(L)'
;MMIQSKTMTLFAAVLLPLALLFLTPTASAVEKEKVNTVVTVGEMCGGCVKRITKRFATEKEVAKVACSIEKKSVTLVPAKGVRLSPKRVWEILDSIGKTPKKMVSPDGTFTSKPKK
;
A
#
# COMPACT_ATOMS: atom_id res chain seq x y z
N MET A 1 -22.67 65.20 -7.37
CA MET A 1 -21.84 65.77 -8.45
C MET A 1 -20.45 66.02 -7.88
N MET A 2 -19.40 65.79 -8.68
CA MET A 2 -17.96 65.82 -8.40
C MET A 2 -17.30 64.54 -7.85
N ILE A 3 -16.41 64.05 -8.71
CA ILE A 3 -15.59 62.84 -8.75
C ILE A 3 -14.15 63.28 -8.49
N GLN A 4 -13.36 62.53 -7.71
CA GLN A 4 -11.88 62.66 -7.66
C GLN A 4 -11.32 61.26 -7.28
N SER A 5 -11.10 60.31 -8.20
CA SER A 5 -9.99 60.13 -9.16
C SER A 5 -8.57 60.09 -8.59
N LYS A 6 -8.02 58.87 -8.58
CA LYS A 6 -6.63 58.43 -8.85
C LYS A 6 -5.47 59.21 -8.22
N THR A 7 -4.60 58.50 -7.50
CA THR A 7 -3.22 58.23 -7.95
C THR A 7 -2.58 57.12 -7.12
N MET A 8 -2.30 56.03 -7.81
CA MET A 8 -1.32 54.99 -7.48
C MET A 8 0.08 55.63 -7.43
N THR A 9 0.98 55.16 -6.54
CA THR A 9 2.40 54.79 -6.82
C THR A 9 3.27 54.78 -5.54
N LEU A 10 3.65 53.56 -5.09
CA LEU A 10 4.94 53.10 -4.51
C LEU A 10 5.52 53.82 -3.26
N PHE A 11 6.09 53.19 -2.22
CA PHE A 11 7.19 52.21 -2.18
C PHE A 11 7.40 51.66 -0.75
N ALA A 12 7.95 50.44 -0.68
CA ALA A 12 8.88 49.94 0.35
C ALA A 12 8.39 49.80 1.79
N ALA A 13 7.84 48.62 2.12
CA ALA A 13 7.96 48.04 3.45
C ALA A 13 8.84 46.78 3.38
N VAL A 14 10.06 46.96 3.84
CA VAL A 14 11.05 45.95 4.23
C VAL A 14 10.42 44.90 5.15
N LEU A 15 10.75 43.61 4.97
CA LEU A 15 10.96 42.64 6.06
C LEU A 15 11.46 41.29 5.50
N LEU A 16 12.73 41.00 5.79
CA LEU A 16 13.35 39.66 5.69
C LEU A 16 12.82 38.82 6.87
N PRO A 17 12.53 37.51 6.70
CA PRO A 17 13.51 36.55 7.21
C PRO A 17 13.64 35.24 6.41
N LEU A 18 14.90 34.80 6.34
CA LEU A 18 15.41 33.42 6.45
C LEU A 18 14.36 32.32 6.66
N ALA A 19 13.99 31.61 5.58
CA ALA A 19 13.30 30.33 5.67
C ALA A 19 14.17 29.24 5.04
N LEU A 20 15.08 28.68 5.84
CA LEU A 20 15.61 27.34 5.62
C LEU A 20 14.43 26.37 5.60
N LEU A 21 13.94 26.05 4.40
CA LEU A 21 13.04 24.93 4.20
C LEU A 21 13.85 23.66 4.41
N PHE A 22 13.91 23.23 5.68
CA PHE A 22 14.21 21.86 6.04
C PHE A 22 13.29 20.95 5.23
N LEU A 23 13.85 20.28 4.22
CA LEU A 23 13.28 19.04 3.69
C LEU A 23 13.19 18.07 4.85
N THR A 24 12.05 18.02 5.52
CA THR A 24 11.72 16.89 6.37
C THR A 24 11.30 15.77 5.42
N PRO A 25 12.09 14.71 5.24
CA PRO A 25 11.55 13.51 4.62
C PRO A 25 10.41 13.07 5.53
N THR A 26 9.21 12.99 4.98
CA THR A 26 8.08 12.32 5.63
C THR A 26 8.45 10.84 5.72
N ALA A 27 9.22 10.50 6.76
CA ALA A 27 9.44 9.13 7.15
C ALA A 27 8.07 8.63 7.61
N SER A 28 7.37 7.91 6.73
CA SER A 28 6.15 7.18 7.08
C SER A 28 6.47 6.32 8.30
N ALA A 29 5.99 6.77 9.45
CA ALA A 29 5.99 5.99 10.67
C ALA A 29 5.25 4.69 10.35
N VAL A 30 6.00 3.59 10.29
CA VAL A 30 5.45 2.24 10.19
C VAL A 30 4.75 1.98 11.51
N GLU A 31 3.48 2.35 11.55
CA GLU A 31 2.55 1.93 12.58
C GLU A 31 2.55 0.40 12.61
N LYS A 32 2.89 -0.17 13.78
CA LYS A 32 2.82 -1.61 14.05
C LYS A 32 1.36 -2.08 14.15
N GLU A 33 0.51 -1.62 13.26
CA GLU A 33 -0.84 -2.11 13.06
C GLU A 33 -0.78 -3.33 12.13
N LYS A 34 -1.80 -4.17 12.13
CA LYS A 34 -1.93 -5.37 11.28
C LYS A 34 -1.66 -5.05 9.81
N VAL A 35 -0.40 -5.09 9.38
CA VAL A 35 -0.05 -4.77 8.00
C VAL A 35 -0.46 -5.95 7.14
N ASN A 36 -1.56 -5.77 6.43
CA ASN A 36 -2.09 -6.77 5.51
C ASN A 36 -1.04 -7.11 4.45
N THR A 37 -0.98 -8.38 4.06
CA THR A 37 -0.15 -8.79 2.92
C THR A 37 -0.97 -8.63 1.64
N VAL A 38 -0.50 -7.82 0.70
CA VAL A 38 -1.15 -7.59 -0.59
C VAL A 38 -0.31 -8.20 -1.69
N VAL A 39 -0.91 -9.09 -2.46
CA VAL A 39 -0.25 -9.81 -3.55
C VAL A 39 -0.91 -9.45 -4.87
N THR A 40 -0.14 -8.95 -5.82
CA THR A 40 -0.58 -8.71 -7.20
C THR A 40 -0.26 -9.93 -8.05
N VAL A 41 -1.25 -10.40 -8.80
CA VAL A 41 -1.15 -11.52 -9.74
C VAL A 41 -1.32 -11.03 -11.17
N GLY A 42 -0.86 -11.83 -12.15
CA GLY A 42 -0.97 -11.45 -13.57
C GLY A 42 -2.39 -11.41 -14.10
N GLU A 43 -3.24 -12.34 -13.64
CA GLU A 43 -4.63 -12.47 -14.06
C GLU A 43 -5.51 -12.91 -12.90
N MET A 44 -6.70 -12.31 -12.83
CA MET A 44 -7.71 -12.58 -11.82
C MET A 44 -9.07 -12.67 -12.50
N CYS A 45 -9.83 -13.71 -12.19
CA CYS A 45 -11.21 -13.90 -12.64
C CYS A 45 -12.05 -14.51 -11.51
N GLY A 46 -13.37 -14.62 -11.68
CA GLY A 46 -14.25 -15.20 -10.65
C GLY A 46 -13.86 -16.61 -10.20
N GLY A 47 -13.34 -17.44 -11.12
CA GLY A 47 -12.81 -18.77 -10.79
C GLY A 47 -11.52 -18.72 -9.95
N CYS A 48 -10.65 -17.75 -10.21
CA CYS A 48 -9.43 -17.54 -9.42
C CYS A 48 -9.75 -17.17 -7.98
N VAL A 49 -10.72 -16.27 -7.79
CA VAL A 49 -11.19 -15.83 -6.46
C VAL A 49 -11.62 -17.04 -5.63
N LYS A 50 -12.51 -17.88 -6.18
CA LYS A 50 -12.99 -19.09 -5.49
C LYS A 50 -11.85 -20.03 -5.10
N ARG A 51 -10.90 -20.27 -6.02
CA ARG A 51 -9.74 -21.14 -5.76
C ARG A 51 -8.83 -20.59 -4.65
N ILE A 52 -8.51 -19.30 -4.71
CA ILE A 52 -7.66 -18.61 -3.74
C ILE A 52 -8.33 -18.63 -2.36
N THR A 53 -9.59 -18.21 -2.26
CA THR A 53 -10.34 -18.20 -1.00
C THR A 53 -10.43 -19.60 -0.41
N LYS A 54 -10.74 -20.63 -1.20
CA LYS A 54 -10.81 -22.02 -0.72
C LYS A 54 -9.47 -22.51 -0.19
N ARG A 55 -8.36 -22.18 -0.86
CA ARG A 55 -7.02 -22.60 -0.43
C ARG A 55 -6.62 -21.94 0.88
N PHE A 56 -6.87 -20.65 1.05
CA PHE A 56 -6.53 -19.93 2.28
C PHE A 56 -7.53 -20.15 3.43
N ALA A 57 -8.73 -20.65 3.17
CA ALA A 57 -9.69 -21.02 4.22
C ALA A 57 -9.16 -22.14 5.13
N THR A 58 -8.19 -22.95 4.68
CA THR A 58 -7.54 -23.98 5.50
C THR A 58 -6.35 -23.45 6.31
N GLU A 59 -5.93 -22.21 6.08
CA GLU A 59 -4.78 -21.59 6.76
C GLU A 59 -5.27 -20.82 7.98
N LYS A 60 -5.09 -21.39 9.19
CA LYS A 60 -5.53 -20.79 10.46
C LYS A 60 -4.88 -19.43 10.76
N GLU A 61 -3.74 -19.17 10.13
CA GLU A 61 -2.99 -17.92 10.25
C GLU A 61 -3.65 -16.74 9.52
N VAL A 62 -4.58 -17.00 8.60
CA VAL A 62 -5.28 -15.98 7.80
C VAL A 62 -6.71 -15.83 8.30
N ALA A 63 -7.03 -14.64 8.82
CA ALA A 63 -8.38 -14.33 9.28
C ALA A 63 -9.35 -13.99 8.14
N LYS A 64 -8.84 -13.34 7.08
CA LYS A 64 -9.66 -12.92 5.94
C LYS A 64 -8.84 -12.87 4.66
N VAL A 65 -9.49 -13.25 3.56
CA VAL A 65 -8.98 -13.09 2.20
C VAL A 65 -9.92 -12.19 1.43
N ALA A 66 -9.41 -11.08 0.92
CA ALA A 66 -10.12 -10.21 0.00
C ALA A 66 -9.43 -10.28 -1.36
N CYS A 67 -10.21 -10.43 -2.43
CA CYS A 67 -9.72 -10.51 -3.78
C CYS A 67 -10.30 -9.36 -4.59
N SER A 68 -9.48 -8.69 -5.39
CA SER A 68 -9.91 -7.69 -6.37
C SER A 68 -9.59 -8.17 -7.77
N ILE A 69 -10.62 -8.38 -8.58
CA ILE A 69 -10.47 -8.72 -10.00
C ILE A 69 -9.90 -7.52 -10.76
N GLU A 70 -10.43 -6.32 -10.50
CA GLU A 70 -10.01 -5.07 -11.13
C GLU A 70 -8.52 -4.77 -10.87
N LYS A 71 -8.10 -4.84 -9.60
CA LYS A 71 -6.69 -4.58 -9.21
C LYS A 71 -5.79 -5.80 -9.38
N LYS A 72 -6.35 -6.94 -9.81
CA LYS A 72 -5.66 -8.23 -9.93
C LYS A 72 -4.85 -8.56 -8.67
N SER A 73 -5.49 -8.39 -7.51
CA SER A 73 -4.80 -8.50 -6.22
C SER A 73 -5.54 -9.36 -5.21
N VAL A 74 -4.77 -9.90 -4.28
CA VAL A 74 -5.21 -10.68 -3.13
C VAL A 74 -4.68 -9.99 -1.88
N THR A 75 -5.58 -9.57 -1.00
CA THR A 75 -5.26 -9.03 0.31
C THR A 75 -5.52 -10.08 1.36
N LEU A 76 -4.48 -10.42 2.12
CA LEU A 76 -4.52 -11.35 3.24
C LEU A 76 -4.44 -10.58 4.54
N VAL A 77 -5.45 -10.78 5.37
CA VAL A 77 -5.51 -10.23 6.72
C VAL A 77 -5.05 -11.32 7.69
N PRO A 78 -3.96 -11.10 8.45
CA PRO A 78 -3.51 -12.07 9.43
C PRO A 78 -4.48 -12.22 10.60
N ALA A 79 -4.52 -13.42 11.19
CA ALA A 79 -5.11 -13.63 12.50
C ALA A 79 -4.45 -12.73 13.57
N LYS A 80 -5.14 -12.52 14.70
CA LYS A 80 -4.66 -11.64 15.76
C LYS A 80 -3.33 -12.17 16.33
N GLY A 81 -2.31 -11.30 16.38
CA GLY A 81 -0.98 -11.65 16.87
C GLY A 81 -0.13 -12.49 15.91
N VAL A 82 -0.62 -12.76 14.69
CA VAL A 82 0.09 -13.57 13.69
C VAL A 82 0.75 -12.67 12.65
N ARG A 83 1.95 -13.04 12.21
CA ARG A 83 2.64 -12.45 11.07
C ARG A 83 2.78 -13.50 9.98
N LEU A 84 2.21 -13.24 8.81
CA LEU A 84 2.28 -14.18 7.69
C LEU A 84 3.70 -14.21 7.13
N SER A 85 4.28 -15.40 6.97
CA SER A 85 5.54 -15.55 6.24
C SER A 85 5.34 -15.17 4.77
N PRO A 86 6.06 -14.18 4.23
CA PRO A 86 5.96 -13.79 2.83
C PRO A 86 6.27 -14.95 1.89
N LYS A 87 7.30 -15.74 2.21
CA LYS A 87 7.65 -16.96 1.46
C LYS A 87 6.50 -17.96 1.44
N ARG A 88 5.89 -18.24 2.60
CA ARG A 88 4.80 -19.21 2.68
C ARG A 88 3.58 -18.77 1.87
N VAL A 89 3.20 -17.50 1.97
CA VAL A 89 2.12 -16.92 1.16
C VAL A 89 2.41 -17.07 -0.33
N TRP A 90 3.65 -16.77 -0.75
CA TRP A 90 4.06 -16.87 -2.14
C TRP A 90 3.93 -18.30 -2.65
N GLU A 91 4.40 -19.28 -1.86
CA GLU A 91 4.33 -20.70 -2.19
C GLU A 91 2.90 -21.22 -2.30
N ILE A 92 2.01 -20.80 -1.40
CA ILE A 92 0.60 -21.19 -1.45
C ILE A 92 -0.03 -20.72 -2.76
N LEU A 93 0.20 -19.46 -3.14
CA LEU A 93 -0.31 -18.90 -4.39
C LEU A 93 0.29 -19.58 -5.62
N ASP A 94 1.60 -19.81 -5.63
CA ASP A 94 2.27 -20.51 -6.72
C ASP A 94 1.74 -21.95 -6.88
N SER A 95 1.52 -22.67 -5.78
CA SER A 95 1.00 -24.05 -5.78
C SER A 95 -0.40 -24.20 -6.39
N ILE A 96 -1.18 -23.12 -6.46
CA ILE A 96 -2.51 -23.12 -7.08
C ILE A 96 -2.52 -22.51 -8.49
N GLY A 97 -1.33 -22.29 -9.07
CA GLY A 97 -1.14 -21.69 -10.40
C GLY A 97 -1.36 -20.18 -10.41
N LYS A 98 -1.14 -19.51 -9.27
CA LYS A 98 -1.27 -18.05 -9.13
C LYS A 98 0.07 -17.44 -8.77
N THR A 99 1.01 -17.52 -9.70
CA THR A 99 2.35 -16.95 -9.52
C THR A 99 2.26 -15.45 -9.24
N PRO A 100 2.71 -14.99 -8.06
CA PRO A 100 2.74 -13.58 -7.73
C PRO A 100 3.69 -12.79 -8.65
N LYS A 101 3.28 -11.59 -9.04
CA LYS A 101 4.16 -10.61 -9.73
C LYS A 101 4.77 -9.61 -8.75
N LYS A 102 4.01 -9.28 -7.71
CA LYS A 102 4.43 -8.36 -6.66
C LYS A 102 3.75 -8.77 -5.36
N MET A 103 4.45 -8.68 -4.25
CA MET A 103 3.91 -8.89 -2.91
C MET A 103 4.39 -7.75 -2.01
N VAL A 104 3.48 -7.10 -1.32
CA VAL A 104 3.76 -6.11 -0.29
C VAL A 104 3.33 -6.73 1.04
N SER A 105 4.25 -6.77 1.99
CA SER A 105 4.06 -7.34 3.32
C SER A 105 4.74 -6.44 4.36
N PRO A 106 4.47 -6.63 5.66
CA PRO A 106 5.23 -5.95 6.71
C PRO A 106 6.75 -6.20 6.66
N ASP A 107 7.20 -7.29 6.02
CA ASP A 107 8.63 -7.62 5.83
C ASP A 107 9.26 -6.89 4.64
N GLY A 108 8.45 -6.21 3.82
CA GLY A 108 8.89 -5.46 2.65
C GLY A 108 8.10 -5.78 1.39
N THR A 109 8.62 -5.26 0.28
CA THR A 109 8.07 -5.49 -1.07
C THR A 109 8.94 -6.48 -1.84
N PHE A 110 8.30 -7.47 -2.46
CA PHE A 110 8.94 -8.54 -3.21
C PHE A 110 8.39 -8.58 -4.63
N THR A 111 9.28 -8.63 -5.63
CA THR A 111 8.95 -8.84 -7.05
C THR A 111 9.34 -10.24 -7.53
N SER A 112 9.96 -11.03 -6.66
CA SER A 112 10.35 -12.43 -6.85
C SER A 112 10.12 -13.19 -5.56
N LYS A 113 10.13 -14.54 -5.63
CA LYS A 113 9.90 -15.41 -4.48
C LYS A 113 10.82 -15.04 -3.29
N PRO A 114 10.26 -14.71 -2.11
CA PRO A 114 11.05 -14.39 -0.92
C PRO A 114 11.88 -15.59 -0.47
N LYS A 115 13.11 -15.33 0.00
CA LYS A 115 14.00 -16.37 0.55
C LYS A 115 13.60 -16.78 1.97
N LYS A 116 12.97 -15.86 2.72
CA LYS A 116 12.53 -16.01 4.12
C LYS A 116 11.10 -15.49 4.25
#